data_AF-A0A536YAX1-F1
#
_entry.id   AF-A0A536YAX1-F1
#
_cell.length_a   1.000
_cell.length_b   1.000
_cell.length_c   1.000
_cell.angle_alpha   90.00
_cell.angle_beta   90.00
_cell.angle_gamma   90.00
#
_symmetry.space_group_name_H-M   'P 1'
#
loop_
_entity.id
_entity.type
_entity.pdbx_description
1 polymer ?
#
loop_
_entity_poly.entity_id
_entity_poly.type
_entity_poly.pdbx_seq_one_letter_code
_entity_poly.pdbx_strand_id
1 'polypeptide(L)' 'PAAVKALRQRAIVFVDRGAVQPSEKGALTQPYLGGVTFELVHSHLQP' A
#
# COMPACT_ATOMS: atom_id res chain seq x y z
N PRO A 1 5.75 -3.36 -7.03
CA PRO A 1 6.54 -2.14 -6.70
C PRO A 1 7.63 -2.43 -5.64
N ALA A 2 8.80 -1.79 -5.74
CA ALA A 2 9.94 -2.05 -4.84
C ALA A 2 9.63 -1.73 -3.37
N ALA A 3 8.99 -0.58 -3.11
CA ALA A 3 8.58 -0.18 -1.75
C ALA A 3 7.61 -1.20 -1.10
N VAL A 4 6.60 -1.68 -1.84
CA VAL A 4 5.67 -2.72 -1.34
C VAL A 4 6.43 -4.01 -0.98
N LYS A 5 7.40 -4.43 -1.79
CA LYS A 5 8.21 -5.63 -1.51
C LYS A 5 9.02 -5.47 -0.22
N ALA A 6 9.69 -4.32 -0.05
CA ALA A 6 10.47 -4.03 1.15
C ALA A 6 9.59 -3.99 2.41
N LEU A 7 8.38 -3.43 2.32
CA LEU A 7 7.44 -3.37 3.45
C LEU A 7 6.88 -4.75 3.81
N ARG A 8 6.61 -5.61 2.82
CA ARG A 8 6.20 -7.01 3.07
C ARG A 8 7.27 -7.81 3.81
N GLN A 9 8.55 -7.58 3.53
CA GLN A 9 9.66 -8.22 4.28
C GLN A 9 9.70 -7.81 5.76
N ARG A 10 9.05 -6.69 6.12
CA ARG A 10 8.89 -6.21 7.49
C ARG A 10 7.52 -6.59 8.08
N ALA A 11 6.87 -7.62 7.55
CA ALA A 11 5.56 -8.10 7.96
C ALA A 11 4.39 -7.11 7.80
N ILE A 12 4.55 -6.08 6.95
CA ILE A 12 3.44 -5.20 6.59
C ILE A 12 2.57 -5.91 5.55
N VAL A 13 1.29 -6.06 5.88
CA VAL A 13 0.28 -6.71 5.05
C VAL A 13 -0.54 -5.66 4.35
N PHE A 14 -0.72 -5.83 3.06
CA PHE A 14 -1.55 -4.96 2.22
C PHE A 14 -2.89 -5.64 1.97
N VAL A 15 -3.95 -4.85 1.88
CA VAL A 15 -5.27 -5.31 1.46
C VAL A 15 -5.15 -5.85 0.03
N ASP A 16 -5.63 -7.07 -0.18
CA ASP A 16 -5.63 -7.68 -1.50
C ASP A 16 -6.72 -7.03 -2.36
N ARG A 17 -6.34 -6.01 -3.13
CA ARG A 17 -7.21 -5.44 -4.15
C ARG A 17 -7.16 -6.44 -5.31
N GLY A 18 -8.14 -7.33 -5.40
CA GLY A 18 -8.26 -8.29 -6.50
C GLY A 18 -8.17 -7.62 -7.88
N ALA A 19 -8.08 -8.44 -8.94
CA ALA A 19 -7.73 -8.09 -10.33
C ALA A 19 -8.52 -6.95 -11.02
N VAL A 20 -9.44 -6.28 -10.32
CA VAL A 20 -10.39 -5.32 -10.89
C VAL A 20 -9.82 -3.90 -11.00
N GLN A 21 -8.81 -3.50 -10.23
CA GLN A 21 -8.10 -2.22 -10.50
C GLN A 21 -6.66 -2.24 -9.97
N PRO A 22 -5.64 -2.40 -10.85
CA PRO A 22 -4.32 -1.84 -10.59
C PRO A 22 -4.42 -0.33 -10.77
N SER A 23 -5.17 0.34 -9.89
CA SER A 23 -5.15 1.79 -9.84
C SER A 23 -3.74 2.20 -9.41
N GLU A 24 -3.10 3.09 -10.17
CA GLU A 24 -1.83 3.73 -9.76
C GLU A 24 -1.94 4.46 -8.41
N LYS A 25 -3.16 4.62 -7.87
CA LYS A 25 -3.42 5.15 -6.53
C LYS A 25 -3.15 4.08 -5.47
N GLY A 26 -1.88 3.91 -5.17
CA GLY A 26 -1.34 3.42 -3.91
C GLY A 26 -1.73 2.02 -3.41
N ALA A 27 -1.05 1.57 -2.36
CA ALA A 27 -1.28 0.30 -1.70
C ALA A 27 -1.72 0.52 -0.24
N LEU A 28 -2.91 0.03 0.12
CA LEU A 28 -3.47 0.19 1.47
C LEU A 28 -3.06 -0.97 2.37
N THR A 29 -2.63 -0.69 3.59
CA THR A 29 -2.33 -1.72 4.59
C THR A 29 -3.60 -2.31 5.19
N GLN A 30 -3.52 -3.54 5.70
CA GLN A 30 -4.54 -4.03 6.62
C GLN A 30 -4.60 -3.15 7.88
N PRO A 31 -5.71 -3.15 8.63
CA PRO A 31 -5.83 -2.37 9.86
C PRO A 31 -4.84 -2.84 10.94
N TYR A 32 -4.16 -1.89 11.58
CA TYR A 32 -3.28 -2.08 12.73
C TYR A 32 -3.74 -1.21 13.91
N LEU A 33 -3.27 -1.50 15.13
CA LEU A 33 -3.44 -0.66 16.33
C LEU A 33 -4.88 -0.14 16.54
N GLY A 34 -5.88 -1.03 16.50
CA GLY A 34 -7.27 -0.64 16.76
C GLY A 34 -8.02 -0.04 15.57
N GLY A 35 -7.50 -0.19 14.34
CA GLY A 35 -8.24 0.13 13.11
C GLY A 35 -7.55 1.10 12.15
N VAL A 36 -6.32 1.51 12.45
CA VAL A 36 -5.55 2.44 11.62
C VAL A 36 -5.05 1.74 10.36
N THR A 37 -5.27 2.35 9.21
CA THR A 37 -4.72 1.92 7.92
C THR A 37 -3.82 3.00 7.34
N PHE A 38 -2.79 2.59 6.59
CA PHE A 38 -1.90 3.49 5.87
C PHE A 38 -2.02 3.22 4.38
N GLU A 39 -1.98 4.28 3.57
CA GLU A 39 -1.87 4.17 2.12
C GLU A 39 -0.48 4.57 1.66
N LEU A 40 0.19 3.68 0.95
CA LEU A 40 1.45 3.96 0.27
C LEU A 40 1.16 4.50 -1.13
N VAL A 41 1.37 5.79 -1.37
CA VAL A 41 1.13 6.45 -2.67
C VAL A 41 2.46 6.82 -3.33
N HIS A 42 2.53 6.68 -4.66
CA HIS A 42 3.63 7.23 -5.47
C HIS A 42 3.15 8.52 -6.13
N SER A 43 3.79 9.65 -5.81
CA SER A 43 3.46 10.94 -6.44
C SER A 43 4.48 11.28 -7.52
N HIS A 44 3.98 11.69 -8.69
CA HIS A 44 4.78 12.24 -9.79
C HIS A 44 4.68 13.77 -9.87
N LEU A 45 4.03 14.43 -8.90
CA LEU A 45 3.97 15.88 -8.84
C LEU A 45 5.40 16.41 -8.63
N GLN A 46 5.89 17.16 -9.62
CA GLN A 46 7.11 17.96 -9.47
C GLN A 46 6.78 19.21 -8.63
N PRO A 47 7.72 19.70 -7.80
CA PRO A 47 7.52 20.89 -6.96
C PRO A 47 7.18 22.15 -7.77
#